data_AF-A0A0C3SCL6-F1
#
_entry.id   AF-A0A0C3SCL6-F1
#
_cell.length_a   1.000
_cell.length_b   1.000
_cell.length_c   1.000
_cell.angle_alpha   90.00
_cell.angle_beta   90.00
_cell.angle_gamma   90.00
#
_symmetry.space_group_name_H-M   'P 1'
#
loop_
_entity.id
_entity.type
_entity.pdbx_description
1 polymer ?
#
loop_
_entity_poly.entity_id
_entity_poly.type
_entity_poly.pdbx_seq_one_letter_code
_entity_poly.pdbx_strand_id
1 'polypeptide(L)'
;MSFKASNADLRTLVAWDMLIWATVQQLLRQRKGQAPAEMRGLQGAPAESAAKYCSKECQKADWKKHKVACVNNVTLVNALKEHASTPEGSLDRLLIPGGLSLYELDQRLEKWVGFHKYTLMGACIHALRVPEDVKNIRNSVLYVKLEPREDHGETPAKYFRVVDAYAVSLQDVMRWPSPWPESALQLRAMQNDAEKEKKQGMVGASMIECPPLAVQTVPFGSVKNVNRDVNENWKDILVSDVEFGKYTHFGGAR
;
A
#
# COMPACT_ATOMS: atom_id res chain seq x y z
N MET A 1 -47.21 -12.55 3.51
CA MET A 1 -45.96 -13.34 3.58
C MET A 1 -44.83 -12.39 3.97
N SER A 2 -44.31 -12.51 5.19
CA SER A 2 -43.22 -11.66 5.71
C SER A 2 -41.90 -12.38 5.47
N PHE A 3 -41.03 -11.82 4.62
CA PHE A 3 -39.67 -12.30 4.43
C PHE A 3 -38.81 -11.83 5.60
N LYS A 4 -38.43 -12.73 6.50
CA LYS A 4 -37.37 -12.50 7.49
C LYS A 4 -36.05 -12.91 6.85
N ALA A 5 -35.29 -11.94 6.34
CA ALA A 5 -33.89 -12.17 6.00
C ALA A 5 -33.11 -12.42 7.30
N SER A 6 -32.22 -13.41 7.30
CA SER A 6 -31.43 -13.77 8.48
C SER A 6 -30.28 -12.78 8.68
N ASN A 7 -29.89 -12.49 9.92
CA ASN A 7 -28.72 -11.63 10.21
C ASN A 7 -27.39 -12.18 9.62
N ALA A 8 -27.35 -13.44 9.19
CA ALA A 8 -26.19 -14.02 8.51
C ALA A 8 -26.05 -13.51 7.06
N ASP A 9 -27.15 -13.18 6.39
CA ASP A 9 -27.15 -12.69 5.00
C ASP A 9 -26.68 -11.24 4.87
N LEU A 10 -26.85 -10.43 5.92
CA LEU A 10 -26.37 -9.04 5.94
C LEU A 10 -24.85 -8.96 6.10
N ARG A 11 -24.23 -9.91 6.82
CA ARG A 11 -22.76 -9.94 6.99
C ARG A 11 -22.04 -10.40 5.73
N THR A 12 -22.63 -11.30 4.95
CA THR A 12 -22.09 -11.71 3.65
C THR A 12 -22.21 -10.60 2.61
N LEU A 13 -23.32 -9.84 2.58
CA LEU A 13 -23.44 -8.68 1.68
C LEU A 13 -22.43 -7.57 1.99
N VAL A 14 -22.17 -7.26 3.27
CA VAL A 14 -21.12 -6.32 3.69
C VAL A 14 -19.72 -6.82 3.30
N ALA A 15 -19.48 -8.12 3.38
CA ALA A 15 -18.21 -8.72 2.95
C ALA A 15 -18.00 -8.67 1.43
N TRP A 16 -19.07 -8.77 0.62
CA TRP A 16 -19.01 -8.66 -0.83
C TRP A 16 -18.78 -7.22 -1.31
N ASP A 17 -19.41 -6.23 -0.66
CA ASP A 17 -19.13 -4.81 -0.94
C ASP A 17 -17.71 -4.44 -0.52
N MET A 18 -17.24 -4.90 0.66
CA MET A 18 -15.84 -4.74 1.07
C MET A 18 -14.85 -5.44 0.13
N LEU A 19 -15.23 -6.56 -0.51
CA LEU A 19 -14.43 -7.30 -1.50
C LEU A 19 -14.19 -6.48 -2.77
N ILE A 20 -15.27 -5.91 -3.31
CA ILE A 20 -15.24 -5.04 -4.49
C ILE A 20 -14.45 -3.78 -4.15
N TRP A 21 -14.68 -3.21 -2.97
CA TRP A 21 -13.97 -2.06 -2.43
C TRP A 21 -12.48 -2.26 -2.28
N ALA A 22 -12.07 -3.40 -1.73
CA ALA A 22 -10.69 -3.72 -1.45
C ALA A 22 -9.91 -4.06 -2.74
N THR A 23 -10.55 -4.76 -3.67
CA THR A 23 -10.02 -5.00 -5.03
C THR A 23 -9.88 -3.68 -5.80
N VAL A 24 -10.85 -2.77 -5.62
CA VAL A 24 -10.79 -1.43 -6.20
C VAL A 24 -9.67 -0.63 -5.54
N GLN A 25 -9.52 -0.55 -4.21
CA GLN A 25 -8.41 0.14 -3.50
C GLN A 25 -7.00 -0.23 -3.98
N GLN A 26 -6.79 -1.51 -4.24
CA GLN A 26 -5.51 -2.09 -4.62
C GLN A 26 -4.97 -1.62 -5.99
N LEU A 27 -5.88 -1.51 -6.97
CA LEU A 27 -5.54 -1.23 -8.38
C LEU A 27 -5.06 0.22 -8.61
N LEU A 28 -5.08 1.06 -7.57
CA LEU A 28 -5.15 2.52 -7.67
C LEU A 28 -3.83 3.19 -7.35
N ARG A 29 -3.19 2.76 -6.28
CA ARG A 29 -2.10 3.51 -5.66
C ARG A 29 -0.73 3.25 -6.33
N GLN A 30 -0.68 2.42 -7.37
CA GLN A 30 0.51 1.74 -7.89
C GLN A 30 1.27 2.45 -9.04
N ARG A 31 1.06 3.75 -9.29
CA ARG A 31 1.92 4.52 -10.23
C ARG A 31 2.64 5.74 -9.63
N LYS A 32 2.57 5.96 -8.33
CA LYS A 32 3.27 7.06 -7.61
C LYS A 32 4.78 6.85 -7.40
N GLY A 33 5.40 5.82 -8.02
CA GLY A 33 6.65 5.23 -7.55
C GLY A 33 8.00 5.62 -8.18
N GLN A 34 8.06 6.36 -9.29
CA GLN A 34 9.33 6.68 -9.97
C GLN A 34 9.41 8.18 -10.34
N ALA A 35 10.24 8.93 -9.61
CA ALA A 35 10.77 10.22 -10.06
C ALA A 35 12.24 10.33 -9.62
N PRO A 36 13.22 10.48 -10.54
CA PRO A 36 14.61 10.73 -10.18
C PRO A 36 14.78 12.12 -9.56
N ALA A 37 15.82 12.29 -8.75
CA ALA A 37 16.07 13.42 -7.85
C ALA A 37 16.38 14.78 -8.52
N GLU A 38 16.13 14.93 -9.82
CA GLU A 38 16.61 16.06 -10.61
C GLU A 38 15.48 16.65 -11.47
N MET A 39 14.39 17.13 -10.85
CA MET A 39 13.33 17.85 -11.59
C MET A 39 12.65 18.96 -10.76
N ARG A 40 13.24 20.17 -10.80
CA ARG A 40 12.52 21.42 -10.50
C ARG A 40 11.94 21.93 -11.82
N GLY A 41 10.60 21.96 -11.96
CA GLY A 41 9.93 22.56 -13.14
C GLY A 41 8.70 21.84 -13.72
N LEU A 42 8.12 20.85 -13.04
CA LEU A 42 7.00 20.08 -13.59
C LEU A 42 5.67 20.85 -13.59
N GLN A 43 4.98 20.86 -14.73
CA GLN A 43 3.60 21.34 -14.86
C GLN A 43 2.64 20.26 -14.33
N GLY A 44 1.87 20.60 -13.29
CA GLY A 44 0.82 19.73 -12.76
C GLY A 44 -0.39 19.67 -13.69
N ALA A 45 -0.94 18.47 -13.89
CA ALA A 45 -2.27 18.30 -14.47
C ALA A 45 -3.34 18.59 -13.39
N PRO A 46 -4.50 19.19 -13.73
CA PRO A 46 -5.57 19.35 -12.76
C PRO A 46 -6.30 18.01 -12.51
N ALA A 47 -6.41 17.69 -11.22
CA ALA A 47 -7.20 16.67 -10.50
C ALA A 47 -7.05 15.20 -10.99
N GLU A 48 -6.31 14.29 -10.35
CA GLU A 48 -5.70 14.19 -9.02
C GLU A 48 -4.38 13.40 -9.23
N SER A 49 -3.24 14.08 -9.22
CA SER A 49 -2.01 13.63 -9.91
C SER A 49 -1.15 12.64 -9.10
N ALA A 50 -1.38 11.36 -9.35
CA ALA A 50 -0.53 10.28 -8.87
C ALA A 50 0.78 10.14 -9.65
N ALA A 51 0.76 10.38 -10.96
CA ALA A 51 1.92 10.25 -11.82
C ALA A 51 2.49 11.64 -12.14
N LYS A 52 3.79 11.81 -11.87
CA LYS A 52 4.56 12.99 -12.28
C LYS A 52 5.23 12.69 -13.61
N TYR A 53 4.95 13.50 -14.63
CA TYR A 53 5.55 13.36 -15.96
C TYR A 53 6.44 14.56 -16.24
N CYS A 54 7.58 14.36 -16.92
CA CYS A 54 8.45 15.45 -17.34
C CYS A 54 7.81 16.36 -18.40
N SER A 55 6.90 15.83 -19.21
CA SER A 55 6.18 16.58 -20.24
C SER A 55 4.79 16.01 -20.52
N LYS A 56 3.95 16.77 -21.23
CA LYS A 56 2.60 16.34 -21.64
C LYS A 56 2.66 15.19 -22.66
N GLU A 57 3.72 15.10 -23.45
CA GLU A 57 3.96 14.02 -24.41
C GLU A 57 4.18 12.70 -23.67
N CYS A 58 4.99 12.71 -22.61
CA CYS A 58 5.18 11.54 -21.75
C CYS A 58 3.88 11.12 -21.07
N GLN A 59 3.07 12.08 -20.59
CA GLN A 59 1.75 11.79 -20.03
C GLN A 59 0.83 11.11 -21.07
N LYS A 60 0.76 11.64 -22.30
CA LYS A 60 -0.06 11.07 -23.38
C LYS A 60 0.41 9.68 -23.79
N ALA A 61 1.73 9.47 -23.87
CA ALA A 61 2.32 8.18 -24.21
C ALA A 61 1.97 7.11 -23.17
N ASP A 62 2.01 7.47 -21.89
CA ASP A 62 1.70 6.55 -20.79
C ASP A 62 0.19 6.41 -20.51
N TRP A 63 -0.65 7.33 -21.03
CA TRP A 63 -2.09 7.38 -20.77
C TRP A 63 -2.81 6.05 -21.03
N LYS A 64 -2.47 5.33 -22.10
CA LYS A 64 -3.11 4.02 -22.38
C LYS A 64 -2.93 3.02 -21.24
N LYS A 65 -1.76 3.03 -20.58
CA LYS A 65 -1.48 2.18 -19.43
C LYS A 65 -2.00 2.81 -18.12
N HIS A 66 -1.92 4.13 -17.97
CA HIS A 66 -2.30 4.85 -16.75
C HIS A 66 -3.81 5.00 -16.56
N LYS A 67 -4.58 5.09 -17.65
CA LYS A 67 -6.02 5.42 -17.63
C LYS A 67 -6.81 4.51 -16.70
N VAL A 68 -6.57 3.19 -16.74
CA VAL A 68 -7.28 2.22 -15.91
C VAL A 68 -7.05 2.52 -14.43
N ALA A 69 -5.80 2.68 -14.01
CA ALA A 69 -5.46 3.03 -12.63
C ALA A 69 -6.06 4.39 -12.24
N CYS A 70 -5.98 5.41 -13.11
CA CYS A 70 -6.51 6.74 -12.84
C CYS A 70 -8.03 6.74 -12.64
N VAL A 71 -8.78 6.12 -13.56
CA VAL A 71 -10.24 6.02 -13.46
C VAL A 71 -10.64 5.31 -12.19
N ASN A 72 -10.02 4.16 -11.91
CA ASN A 72 -10.34 3.41 -10.72
C ASN A 72 -10.00 4.26 -9.44
N ASN A 73 -8.96 5.13 -9.46
CA ASN A 73 -8.55 5.94 -8.29
C ASN A 73 -9.68 6.91 -7.94
N VAL A 74 -10.15 7.60 -8.97
CA VAL A 74 -11.25 8.55 -8.86
C VAL A 74 -12.52 7.85 -8.37
N THR A 75 -12.82 6.67 -8.92
CA THR A 75 -13.97 5.85 -8.46
C THR A 75 -13.88 5.54 -6.97
N LEU A 76 -12.72 5.11 -6.48
CA LEU A 76 -12.54 4.84 -5.04
C LEU A 76 -12.70 6.09 -4.19
N VAL A 77 -12.00 7.16 -4.55
CA VAL A 77 -12.02 8.41 -3.79
C VAL A 77 -13.45 8.93 -3.68
N ASN A 78 -14.22 8.84 -4.76
CA ASN A 78 -15.63 9.21 -4.78
C ASN A 78 -16.46 8.28 -3.90
N ALA A 79 -16.26 6.97 -4.02
CA ALA A 79 -16.96 6.00 -3.17
C ALA A 79 -16.67 6.23 -1.67
N LEU A 80 -15.44 6.66 -1.30
CA LEU A 80 -15.05 6.94 0.09
C LEU A 80 -15.75 8.20 0.61
N LYS A 81 -15.83 9.22 -0.23
CA LYS A 81 -16.54 10.47 0.07
C LYS A 81 -18.05 10.25 0.20
N GLU A 82 -18.62 9.44 -0.69
CA GLU A 82 -20.02 9.04 -0.66
C GLU A 82 -20.33 8.25 0.60
N HIS A 83 -19.55 7.20 0.89
CA HIS A 83 -19.68 6.40 2.12
C HIS A 83 -19.57 7.27 3.38
N ALA A 84 -18.61 8.20 3.43
CA ALA A 84 -18.44 9.11 4.57
C ALA A 84 -19.66 10.03 4.83
N SER A 85 -20.58 10.12 3.87
CA SER A 85 -21.83 10.90 3.95
C SER A 85 -23.06 10.04 4.32
N THR A 86 -22.92 8.71 4.40
CA THR A 86 -24.03 7.81 4.78
C THR A 86 -24.14 7.66 6.31
N PRO A 87 -25.30 7.17 6.82
CA PRO A 87 -25.43 6.80 8.24
C PRO A 87 -24.40 5.76 8.69
N GLU A 88 -24.07 4.78 7.84
CA GLU A 88 -23.07 3.75 8.12
C GLU A 88 -21.67 4.37 8.24
N GLY A 89 -21.28 5.25 7.31
CA GLY A 89 -20.02 5.98 7.43
C GLY A 89 -19.95 6.92 8.62
N SER A 90 -21.10 7.34 9.17
CA SER A 90 -21.16 8.08 10.44
C SER A 90 -20.92 7.17 11.65
N LEU A 91 -21.35 5.90 11.60
CA LEU A 91 -21.06 4.91 12.64
C LEU A 91 -19.58 4.50 12.65
N ASP A 92 -18.96 4.36 11.48
CA ASP A 92 -17.54 4.02 11.37
C ASP A 92 -16.63 5.03 12.10
N ARG A 93 -17.00 6.31 12.11
CA ARG A 93 -16.28 7.34 12.85
C ARG A 93 -16.23 7.07 14.35
N LEU A 94 -17.20 6.34 14.90
CA LEU A 94 -17.20 5.97 16.32
C LEU A 94 -16.23 4.82 16.60
N LEU A 95 -15.89 4.02 15.60
CA LEU A 95 -14.98 2.89 15.71
C LEU A 95 -13.52 3.26 15.42
N ILE A 96 -13.30 4.29 14.60
CA ILE A 96 -11.97 4.74 14.20
C ILE A 96 -11.47 5.80 15.19
N PRO A 97 -10.27 5.62 15.78
CA PRO A 97 -9.68 6.60 16.68
C PRO A 97 -9.65 8.01 16.10
N GLY A 98 -9.95 9.01 16.94
CA GLY A 98 -10.04 10.41 16.53
C GLY A 98 -11.26 10.79 15.67
N GLY A 99 -12.28 9.94 15.54
CA GLY A 99 -13.51 10.31 14.84
C GLY A 99 -13.37 10.36 13.32
N LEU A 100 -12.33 9.74 12.77
CA LEU A 100 -11.98 9.83 11.35
C LEU A 100 -12.96 9.05 10.48
N SER A 101 -13.31 9.61 9.33
CA SER A 101 -13.94 8.83 8.27
C SER A 101 -12.95 7.87 7.60
N LEU A 102 -13.46 6.83 6.93
CA LEU A 102 -12.62 5.95 6.09
C LEU A 102 -11.83 6.72 5.04
N TYR A 103 -12.41 7.78 4.47
CA TYR A 103 -11.73 8.66 3.52
C TYR A 103 -10.50 9.34 4.15
N GLU A 104 -10.65 9.91 5.34
CA GLU A 104 -9.55 10.59 6.03
C GLU A 104 -8.47 9.61 6.48
N LEU A 105 -8.87 8.42 6.95
CA LEU A 105 -7.96 7.34 7.30
C LEU A 105 -7.13 6.90 6.08
N ASP A 106 -7.78 6.74 4.94
CA ASP A 106 -7.17 6.37 3.66
C ASP A 106 -6.14 7.41 3.15
N GLN A 107 -6.45 8.71 3.33
CA GLN A 107 -5.53 9.81 3.03
C GLN A 107 -4.33 9.85 3.99
N ARG A 108 -4.56 9.59 5.28
CA ARG A 108 -3.50 9.51 6.29
C ARG A 108 -2.57 8.32 6.01
N LEU A 109 -3.12 7.17 5.64
CA LEU A 109 -2.34 6.00 5.26
C LEU A 109 -1.45 6.28 4.05
N GLU A 110 -1.95 6.97 3.03
CA GLU A 110 -1.14 7.34 1.87
C GLU A 110 0.06 8.22 2.26
N LYS A 111 -0.17 9.24 3.10
CA LYS A 111 0.91 10.11 3.60
C LYS A 111 1.92 9.35 4.45
N TRP A 112 1.45 8.47 5.33
CA TRP A 112 2.29 7.64 6.18
C TRP A 112 3.17 6.68 5.36
N VAL A 113 2.59 6.00 4.36
CA VAL A 113 3.33 5.13 3.43
C VAL A 113 4.36 5.93 2.65
N GLY A 114 4.01 7.14 2.21
CA GLY A 114 4.93 8.04 1.53
C GLY A 114 6.13 8.42 2.40
N PHE A 115 5.90 8.71 3.68
CA PHE A 115 6.95 9.03 4.66
C PHE A 115 7.85 7.82 4.94
N HIS A 116 7.26 6.65 5.23
CA HIS A 116 7.98 5.43 5.62
C HIS A 116 8.43 4.56 4.44
N LYS A 117 8.35 5.06 3.21
CA LYS A 117 8.65 4.29 1.99
C LYS A 117 9.99 3.55 2.06
N TYR A 118 11.05 4.21 2.52
CA TYR A 118 12.38 3.61 2.56
C TYR A 118 12.57 2.69 3.78
N THR A 119 11.91 3.00 4.90
CA THR A 119 11.87 2.11 6.08
C THR A 119 11.20 0.78 5.71
N LEU A 120 10.05 0.85 5.03
CA LEU A 120 9.32 -0.33 4.52
C LEU A 120 10.15 -1.10 3.49
N MET A 121 10.82 -0.40 2.57
CA MET A 121 11.71 -1.03 1.58
C MET A 121 12.87 -1.78 2.25
N GLY A 122 13.53 -1.17 3.23
CA GLY A 122 14.64 -1.79 3.95
C GLY A 122 14.19 -2.99 4.77
N ALA A 123 13.09 -2.84 5.52
CA ALA A 123 12.46 -3.95 6.22
C ALA A 123 12.11 -5.09 5.27
N CYS A 124 11.57 -4.80 4.09
CA CYS A 124 11.22 -5.80 3.08
C CYS A 124 12.46 -6.55 2.56
N ILE A 125 13.56 -5.84 2.26
CA ILE A 125 14.82 -6.45 1.81
C ILE A 125 15.36 -7.45 2.85
N HIS A 126 15.34 -7.08 4.14
CA HIS A 126 15.84 -7.94 5.21
C HIS A 126 14.87 -9.08 5.55
N ALA A 127 13.58 -8.80 5.67
CA ALA A 127 12.55 -9.80 5.95
C ALA A 127 12.52 -10.92 4.90
N LEU A 128 12.69 -10.56 3.62
CA LEU A 128 12.72 -11.52 2.52
C LEU A 128 14.10 -12.13 2.29
N ARG A 129 15.12 -11.80 3.10
CA ARG A 129 16.50 -12.28 2.95
C ARG A 129 17.03 -12.10 1.52
N VAL A 130 16.69 -10.98 0.87
CA VAL A 130 17.06 -10.68 -0.52
C VAL A 130 18.58 -10.69 -0.76
N PRO A 131 19.45 -10.27 0.19
CA PRO A 131 20.89 -10.38 -0.01
C PRO A 131 21.40 -11.82 -0.16
N GLU A 132 20.71 -12.79 0.44
CA GLU A 132 21.08 -14.21 0.37
C GLU A 132 20.50 -14.87 -0.89
N ASP A 133 19.20 -14.67 -1.14
CA ASP A 133 18.54 -15.11 -2.36
C ASP A 133 17.58 -14.05 -2.89
N VAL A 134 17.99 -13.43 -4.01
CA VAL A 134 17.19 -12.43 -4.70
C VAL A 134 15.85 -13.00 -5.19
N LYS A 135 15.75 -14.32 -5.43
CA LYS A 135 14.50 -14.96 -5.86
C LYS A 135 13.40 -14.91 -4.81
N ASN A 136 13.74 -14.71 -3.53
CA ASN A 136 12.74 -14.58 -2.46
C ASN A 136 11.79 -13.41 -2.71
N ILE A 137 12.26 -12.35 -3.36
CA ILE A 137 11.45 -11.18 -3.73
C ILE A 137 10.28 -11.54 -4.66
N ARG A 138 10.42 -12.63 -5.42
CA ARG A 138 9.41 -13.13 -6.36
C ARG A 138 8.40 -14.05 -5.69
N ASN A 139 8.76 -14.67 -4.56
CA ASN A 139 7.97 -15.73 -3.95
C ASN A 139 7.35 -15.33 -2.62
N SER A 140 7.81 -14.24 -2.02
CA SER A 140 7.38 -13.77 -0.71
C SER A 140 7.15 -12.26 -0.71
N VAL A 141 6.37 -11.80 0.25
CA VAL A 141 6.07 -10.39 0.52
C VAL A 141 6.25 -10.09 1.99
N LEU A 142 6.53 -8.84 2.33
CA LEU A 142 6.51 -8.39 3.72
C LEU A 142 5.06 -8.04 4.09
N TYR A 143 4.44 -8.82 4.97
CA TYR A 143 3.18 -8.48 5.62
C TYR A 143 3.43 -7.46 6.73
N VAL A 144 2.63 -6.40 6.78
CA VAL A 144 2.66 -5.40 7.86
C VAL A 144 1.23 -5.09 8.30
N LYS A 145 0.92 -5.32 9.57
CA LYS A 145 -0.36 -4.93 10.18
C LYS A 145 -0.21 -3.62 10.92
N LEU A 146 -1.08 -2.66 10.61
CA LEU A 146 -1.11 -1.34 11.21
C LEU A 146 -2.36 -1.14 12.06
N GLU A 147 -2.23 -0.24 13.02
CA GLU A 147 -3.34 0.30 13.81
C GLU A 147 -3.23 1.83 13.88
N PRO A 148 -4.32 2.58 13.65
CA PRO A 148 -4.33 4.03 13.86
C PRO A 148 -4.12 4.37 15.34
N ARG A 149 -3.35 5.42 15.63
CA ARG A 149 -3.15 5.93 16.99
C ARG A 149 -3.69 7.34 17.14
N GLU A 150 -3.90 7.84 18.36
CA GLU A 150 -4.40 9.20 18.61
C GLU A 150 -3.28 10.18 19.00
N ASP A 151 -2.20 9.68 19.58
CA ASP A 151 -1.05 10.44 20.10
C ASP A 151 -0.01 10.79 19.01
N HIS A 152 -0.46 11.03 17.79
CA HIS A 152 0.41 11.28 16.64
C HIS A 152 0.84 12.75 16.47
N GLY A 153 0.19 13.69 17.17
CA GLY A 153 0.51 15.14 17.10
C GLY A 153 0.48 15.70 15.67
N GLU A 154 -0.53 15.31 14.88
CA GLU A 154 -0.68 15.61 13.45
C GLU A 154 0.55 15.36 12.56
N THR A 155 1.49 14.52 13.00
CA THR A 155 2.71 14.22 12.24
C THR A 155 2.49 12.99 11.36
N PRO A 156 2.63 13.08 10.02
CA PRO A 156 2.38 11.95 9.12
C PRO A 156 3.18 10.68 9.44
N ALA A 157 4.38 10.83 9.97
CA ALA A 157 5.25 9.75 10.39
C ALA A 157 4.65 8.88 11.52
N LYS A 158 3.72 9.43 12.30
CA LYS A 158 3.17 8.82 13.51
C LYS A 158 1.68 8.51 13.41
N TYR A 159 1.05 8.59 12.23
CA TYR A 159 -0.39 8.30 12.16
C TYR A 159 -0.76 6.86 12.56
N PHE A 160 0.15 5.90 12.40
CA PHE A 160 -0.09 4.48 12.66
C PHE A 160 1.02 3.86 13.52
N ARG A 161 0.69 2.78 14.24
CA ARG A 161 1.64 1.85 14.86
C ARG A 161 1.71 0.54 14.07
N VAL A 162 2.87 -0.11 14.11
CA VAL A 162 3.00 -1.49 13.61
C VAL A 162 2.55 -2.44 14.72
N VAL A 163 1.49 -3.18 14.44
CA VAL A 163 0.99 -4.25 15.33
C VAL A 163 1.78 -5.53 15.10
N ASP A 164 2.02 -5.88 13.84
CA ASP A 164 2.79 -7.06 13.46
C ASP A 164 3.47 -6.88 12.10
N ALA A 165 4.55 -7.62 11.88
CA ALA A 165 5.23 -7.69 10.60
C ALA A 165 5.98 -9.02 10.46
N TYR A 166 5.87 -9.66 9.30
CA TYR A 166 6.59 -10.89 8.97
C TYR A 166 6.63 -11.14 7.46
N ALA A 167 7.61 -11.93 7.02
CA ALA A 167 7.65 -12.43 5.65
C ALA A 167 6.62 -13.54 5.45
N VAL A 168 5.84 -13.47 4.37
CA VAL A 168 4.85 -14.50 4.02
C VAL A 168 5.03 -14.90 2.56
N SER A 169 4.83 -16.17 2.26
CA SER A 169 4.88 -16.65 0.88
C SER A 169 3.65 -16.14 0.10
N LEU A 170 3.83 -15.84 -1.19
CA LEU A 170 2.71 -15.50 -2.06
C LEU A 170 1.71 -16.65 -2.17
N GLN A 171 2.14 -17.90 -2.03
CA GLN A 171 1.23 -19.04 -2.05
C GLN A 171 0.27 -19.03 -0.85
N ASP A 172 0.75 -18.62 0.32
CA ASP A 172 -0.08 -18.51 1.52
C ASP A 172 -1.01 -17.29 1.43
N VAL A 173 -0.50 -16.17 0.93
CA VAL A 173 -1.31 -14.96 0.68
C VAL A 173 -2.50 -15.25 -0.25
N MET A 174 -2.31 -16.10 -1.27
CA MET A 174 -3.39 -16.51 -2.18
C MET A 174 -4.51 -17.32 -1.50
N ARG A 175 -4.29 -17.84 -0.29
CA ARG A 175 -5.29 -18.58 0.49
C ARG A 175 -6.02 -17.71 1.51
N TRP A 176 -5.59 -16.47 1.68
CA TRP A 176 -6.20 -15.55 2.62
C TRP A 176 -7.51 -14.98 2.05
N PRO A 177 -8.38 -14.41 2.91
CA PRO A 177 -9.59 -13.73 2.44
C PRO A 177 -9.26 -12.59 1.48
N SER A 178 -10.21 -12.23 0.62
CA SER A 178 -10.04 -11.07 -0.25
C SER A 178 -9.86 -9.78 0.58
N PRO A 179 -9.06 -8.79 0.12
CA PRO A 179 -8.45 -8.63 -1.22
C PRO A 179 -7.10 -9.32 -1.44
N TRP A 180 -6.63 -10.15 -0.51
CA TRP A 180 -5.25 -10.64 -0.53
C TRP A 180 -4.86 -11.38 -1.83
N PRO A 181 -5.69 -12.30 -2.37
CA PRO A 181 -5.38 -12.97 -3.63
C PRO A 181 -5.32 -12.00 -4.83
N GLU A 182 -6.25 -11.07 -4.94
CA GLU A 182 -6.30 -10.08 -6.03
C GLU A 182 -5.05 -9.19 -6.02
N SER A 183 -4.63 -8.80 -4.82
CA SER A 183 -3.39 -8.05 -4.57
C SER A 183 -2.15 -8.79 -5.03
N ALA A 184 -2.05 -10.07 -4.70
CA ALA A 184 -0.92 -10.91 -5.05
C ALA A 184 -0.84 -11.14 -6.57
N LEU A 185 -1.98 -11.33 -7.23
CA LEU A 185 -2.07 -11.42 -8.69
C LEU A 185 -1.62 -10.12 -9.37
N GLN A 186 -2.01 -8.98 -8.81
CA GLN A 186 -1.58 -7.69 -9.32
C GLN A 186 -0.06 -7.52 -9.18
N LEU A 187 0.51 -7.85 -8.02
CA LEU A 187 1.95 -7.81 -7.79
C LEU A 187 2.69 -8.72 -8.78
N ARG A 188 2.18 -9.92 -9.05
CA ARG A 188 2.73 -10.83 -10.07
C ARG A 188 2.74 -10.19 -11.45
N ALA A 189 1.69 -9.48 -11.84
CA ALA A 189 1.67 -8.76 -13.11
C ALA A 189 2.75 -7.69 -13.20
N MET A 190 2.95 -6.90 -12.13
CA MET A 190 4.02 -5.89 -12.08
C MET A 190 5.42 -6.51 -12.14
N GLN A 191 5.64 -7.61 -11.43
CA GLN A 191 6.89 -8.35 -11.46
C GLN A 191 7.21 -8.83 -12.88
N ASN A 192 6.24 -9.43 -13.56
CA ASN A 192 6.39 -9.89 -14.93
C ASN A 192 6.68 -8.74 -15.91
N ASP A 193 6.05 -7.58 -15.73
CA ASP A 193 6.27 -6.42 -16.58
C ASP A 193 7.66 -5.79 -16.35
N ALA A 194 8.11 -5.69 -15.09
CA ALA A 194 9.45 -5.20 -14.77
C ALA A 194 10.57 -6.10 -15.34
N GLU A 195 10.37 -7.42 -15.32
CA GLU A 195 11.31 -8.38 -15.90
C GLU A 195 11.39 -8.26 -17.43
N LYS A 196 10.26 -8.07 -18.12
CA LYS A 196 10.23 -7.84 -19.57
C LYS A 196 11.02 -6.59 -19.95
N GLU A 197 10.98 -5.55 -19.12
CA GLU A 197 11.66 -4.28 -19.41
C GLU A 197 13.19 -4.33 -19.23
N LYS A 198 13.77 -5.46 -18.75
CA LYS A 198 15.21 -5.80 -18.57
C LYS A 198 16.08 -4.80 -17.77
N LYS A 199 15.69 -3.52 -17.69
CA LYS A 199 16.45 -2.44 -17.08
C LYS A 199 16.03 -2.18 -15.63
N GLN A 200 14.85 -2.61 -15.20
CA GLN A 200 14.23 -2.16 -13.94
C GLN A 200 14.54 -3.01 -12.69
N GLY A 201 15.34 -4.08 -12.80
CA GLY A 201 15.59 -4.98 -11.67
C GLY A 201 14.34 -5.78 -11.27
N MET A 202 14.38 -6.47 -10.12
CA MET A 202 13.20 -7.18 -9.60
C MET A 202 12.33 -6.24 -8.76
N VAL A 203 11.03 -6.53 -8.72
CA VAL A 203 10.04 -5.79 -7.93
C VAL A 203 9.62 -6.61 -6.72
N GLY A 204 9.89 -6.08 -5.54
CA GLY A 204 9.33 -6.58 -4.27
C GLY A 204 8.15 -5.75 -3.83
N ALA A 205 7.47 -6.17 -2.77
CA ALA A 205 6.44 -5.37 -2.16
C ALA A 205 6.26 -5.64 -0.66
N SER A 206 5.80 -4.61 0.04
CA SER A 206 5.17 -4.74 1.35
C SER A 206 3.66 -4.70 1.16
N MET A 207 2.94 -5.61 1.80
CA MET A 207 1.49 -5.63 1.83
C MET A 207 1.04 -5.17 3.21
N ILE A 208 0.39 -4.01 3.25
CA ILE A 208 0.04 -3.29 4.47
C ILE A 208 -1.44 -3.48 4.74
N GLU A 209 -1.78 -4.10 5.86
CA GLU A 209 -3.14 -4.21 6.37
C GLU A 209 -3.40 -3.10 7.38
N CYS A 210 -4.50 -2.36 7.22
CA CYS A 210 -4.89 -1.32 8.17
C CYS A 210 -6.40 -1.34 8.38
N PRO A 211 -6.94 -2.24 9.24
CA PRO A 211 -8.38 -2.32 9.46
C PRO A 211 -8.97 -0.97 9.91
N PRO A 212 -10.17 -0.59 9.43
CA PRO A 212 -11.05 -1.31 8.51
C PRO A 212 -10.75 -1.09 7.01
N LEU A 213 -9.65 -0.41 6.66
CA LEU A 213 -9.24 -0.27 5.25
C LEU A 213 -8.81 -1.60 4.65
N ALA A 214 -8.79 -1.63 3.33
CA ALA A 214 -8.26 -2.75 2.58
C ALA A 214 -6.73 -2.85 2.72
N VAL A 215 -6.19 -3.93 2.13
CA VAL A 215 -4.75 -4.14 2.02
C VAL A 215 -4.17 -3.14 1.00
N GLN A 216 -3.05 -2.52 1.33
CA GLN A 216 -2.29 -1.68 0.42
C GLN A 216 -0.99 -2.37 0.02
N THR A 217 -0.84 -2.69 -1.26
CA THR A 217 0.46 -3.14 -1.79
C THR A 217 1.34 -1.95 -2.10
N VAL A 218 2.50 -1.89 -1.45
CA VAL A 218 3.55 -0.89 -1.64
C VAL A 218 4.71 -1.55 -2.39
N PRO A 219 4.84 -1.30 -3.71
CA PRO A 219 5.87 -1.93 -4.52
C PRO A 219 7.22 -1.21 -4.33
N PHE A 220 8.30 -1.98 -4.37
CA PHE A 220 9.66 -1.49 -4.40
C PHE A 220 10.37 -2.07 -5.62
N GLY A 221 10.69 -1.23 -6.60
CA GLY A 221 11.45 -1.63 -7.78
C GLY A 221 12.95 -1.43 -7.63
N SER A 222 13.70 -1.80 -8.67
CA SER A 222 15.14 -1.54 -8.80
C SER A 222 16.03 -2.17 -7.73
N VAL A 223 15.61 -3.30 -7.15
CA VAL A 223 16.49 -4.06 -6.27
C VAL A 223 17.52 -4.81 -7.12
N LYS A 224 18.76 -4.31 -7.10
CA LYS A 224 19.93 -4.91 -7.78
C LYS A 224 21.10 -4.93 -6.81
N ASN A 225 21.84 -6.04 -6.81
CA ASN A 225 23.13 -6.17 -6.12
C ASN A 225 23.08 -5.68 -4.66
N VAL A 226 22.18 -6.23 -3.85
CA VAL A 226 22.12 -5.90 -2.42
C VAL A 226 23.31 -6.57 -1.73
N ASN A 227 24.45 -5.88 -1.71
CA ASN A 227 25.67 -6.35 -1.05
C ASN A 227 25.64 -5.92 0.43
N ARG A 228 24.78 -6.55 1.23
CA ARG A 228 24.62 -6.28 2.66
C ARG A 228 24.24 -7.56 3.40
N ASP A 229 24.71 -7.71 4.64
CA ASP A 229 24.27 -8.82 5.48
C ASP A 229 22.80 -8.66 5.87
N VAL A 230 22.12 -9.78 6.10
CA VAL A 230 20.74 -9.79 6.60
C VAL A 230 20.76 -9.33 8.06
N ASN A 231 20.00 -8.28 8.37
CA ASN A 231 19.79 -7.83 9.74
C ASN A 231 18.61 -8.59 10.33
N GLU A 232 18.87 -9.54 11.23
CA GLU A 232 17.83 -10.35 11.87
C GLU A 232 16.88 -9.52 12.77
N ASN A 233 17.31 -8.34 13.23
CA ASN A 233 16.51 -7.42 14.05
C ASN A 233 15.71 -6.41 13.20
N TRP A 234 15.49 -6.67 11.91
CA TRP A 234 14.80 -5.74 11.01
C TRP A 234 13.40 -5.37 11.49
N LYS A 235 12.70 -6.29 12.16
CA LYS A 235 11.34 -6.07 12.68
C LYS A 235 11.32 -5.05 13.81
N ASP A 236 12.24 -5.19 14.78
CA ASP A 236 12.36 -4.26 15.89
C ASP A 236 12.75 -2.86 15.41
N ILE A 237 13.60 -2.78 14.40
CA ILE A 237 13.97 -1.51 13.75
C ILE A 237 12.74 -0.88 13.09
N LEU A 238 11.97 -1.65 12.30
CA LEU A 238 10.74 -1.17 11.67
C LEU A 238 9.75 -0.63 12.71
N VAL A 239 9.49 -1.39 13.77
CA VAL A 239 8.57 -1.00 14.84
C VAL A 239 9.05 0.27 15.54
N SER A 240 10.33 0.32 15.94
CA SER A 240 10.94 1.50 16.57
C SER A 240 10.86 2.74 15.68
N ASP A 241 11.19 2.61 14.39
CA ASP A 241 11.20 3.73 13.46
C ASP A 241 9.80 4.30 13.24
N VAL A 242 8.81 3.43 13.08
CA VAL A 242 7.41 3.84 12.98
C VAL A 242 6.95 4.51 14.28
N GLU A 243 7.26 3.92 15.43
CA GLU A 243 6.82 4.43 16.74
C GLU A 243 7.36 5.84 17.01
N PHE A 244 8.63 6.08 16.69
CA PHE A 244 9.27 7.37 16.92
C PHE A 244 9.15 8.33 15.73
N GLY A 245 8.52 7.93 14.63
CA GLY A 245 8.46 8.71 13.39
C GLY A 245 9.84 8.98 12.80
N LYS A 246 10.78 8.04 12.98
CA LYS A 246 12.15 8.13 12.47
C LYS A 246 12.22 7.58 11.06
N TYR A 247 13.24 8.07 10.37
CA TYR A 247 13.64 7.58 9.07
C TYR A 247 15.01 6.93 9.22
N THR A 248 15.07 5.60 9.15
CA THR A 248 16.36 4.89 9.15
C THR A 248 16.65 4.34 7.76
N HIS A 249 17.80 4.73 7.22
CA HIS A 249 18.38 3.98 6.14
C HIS A 249 18.93 2.65 6.69
N PHE A 250 18.36 1.52 6.26
CA PHE A 250 18.79 0.14 6.54
C PHE A 250 20.19 -0.20 5.97
N GLY A 251 21.16 0.69 6.15
CA GLY A 251 22.56 0.49 5.74
C GLY A 251 23.40 1.77 5.74
N GLY A 252 23.04 2.76 6.56
CA GLY A 252 24.06 3.66 7.06
C GLY A 252 24.87 2.89 8.10
N ALA A 253 26.14 2.59 7.79
CA ALA A 253 27.09 2.21 8.83
C ALA A 253 27.03 3.28 9.93
N ARG A 254 26.77 2.88 11.17
CA ARG A 254 27.00 3.75 12.33
C ARG A 254 28.49 3.79 12.62
#